data_AF-A0A4U6D0V6-F1
#
_entry.id   AF-A0A4U6D0V6-F1
#
_cell.length_a   1.000
_cell.length_b   1.000
_cell.length_c   1.000
_cell.angle_alpha   90.00
_cell.angle_beta   90.00
_cell.angle_gamma   90.00
#
_symmetry.space_group_name_H-M   'P 1'
#
loop_
_entity.id
_entity.type
_entity.pdbx_description
1 polymer ?
#
loop_
_entity_poly.entity_id
_entity_poly.type
_entity_poly.pdbx_seq_one_letter_code
_entity_poly.pdbx_strand_id
1 'polypeptide(L)' 'MKIKSCIVAFCFIPISSSAFIFKSKTVSESIPGDGYVIDTLAENLRVPWQIAFLPDRTMLFTERDGRLRIYRNGIHS' A
#
# COMPACT_ATOMS: atom_id res chain seq x y z
N MET A 1 17.73 -46.72 45.00
CA MET A 1 18.93 -46.07 44.43
C MET A 1 18.49 -45.02 43.41
N LYS A 2 19.25 -43.93 43.32
CA LYS A 2 18.94 -42.60 42.78
C LYS A 2 18.54 -42.59 41.29
N ILE A 3 17.32 -42.12 40.98
CA ILE A 3 16.94 -41.66 39.64
C ILE A 3 17.18 -40.14 39.62
N LYS A 4 18.41 -39.74 39.28
CA LYS A 4 18.76 -38.32 39.12
C LYS A 4 18.60 -37.94 37.65
N SER A 5 17.47 -37.31 37.41
CA SER A 5 17.21 -36.27 36.42
C SER A 5 18.48 -35.53 35.99
N CYS A 6 19.06 -35.92 34.86
CA CYS A 6 20.12 -35.22 34.14
C CYS A 6 20.06 -35.59 32.64
N ILE A 7 18.93 -35.31 31.97
CA ILE A 7 18.91 -35.18 30.49
C ILE A 7 18.97 -33.69 30.14
N VAL A 8 19.84 -32.95 30.85
CA VAL A 8 20.28 -31.61 30.44
C VAL A 8 21.58 -31.80 29.67
N ALA A 9 21.46 -32.31 28.44
CA ALA A 9 22.57 -32.35 27.48
C ALA A 9 22.04 -32.73 26.10
N PHE A 10 21.37 -31.80 25.42
CA PHE A 10 21.29 -31.82 23.96
C PHE A 10 21.76 -30.47 23.43
N CYS A 11 23.09 -30.34 23.40
CA CYS A 11 23.77 -29.33 22.61
C CYS A 11 23.85 -29.85 21.16
N PHE A 12 23.76 -28.94 20.18
CA PHE A 12 23.96 -29.14 18.74
C PHE A 12 22.80 -29.76 17.92
N ILE A 13 21.86 -28.91 17.49
CA ILE A 13 21.21 -29.05 16.17
C ILE A 13 21.81 -27.95 15.28
N PRO A 14 22.34 -28.30 14.10
CA PRO A 14 23.33 -27.51 13.39
C PRO A 14 22.75 -26.27 12.71
N ILE A 15 23.62 -25.27 12.63
CA ILE A 15 23.63 -24.22 11.62
C ILE A 15 23.64 -24.91 10.25
N SER A 16 22.47 -25.07 9.62
CA SER A 16 22.37 -25.46 8.21
C SER A 16 21.18 -24.75 7.59
N SER A 17 21.47 -23.93 6.58
CA SER A 17 20.59 -23.48 5.52
C SER A 17 19.10 -23.70 5.74
N SER A 18 18.42 -22.69 6.24
CA SER A 18 17.23 -22.27 5.54
C SER A 18 17.21 -20.76 5.60
N ALA A 19 17.13 -20.14 4.43
CA ALA A 19 16.81 -18.73 4.31
C ALA A 19 15.78 -18.39 5.38
N PHE A 20 16.03 -17.32 6.14
CA PHE A 20 14.91 -16.58 6.70
C PHE A 20 14.03 -16.26 5.50
N ILE A 21 12.99 -17.07 5.28
CA ILE A 21 11.89 -16.74 4.39
C ILE A 21 11.30 -15.52 5.09
N PHE A 22 11.81 -14.34 4.75
CA PHE A 22 11.15 -13.10 5.05
C PHE A 22 9.83 -13.20 4.31
N LYS A 23 8.80 -13.65 5.01
CA LYS A 23 7.43 -13.57 4.56
C LYS A 23 7.15 -12.07 4.47
N SER A 24 7.44 -11.49 3.31
CA SER A 24 6.96 -10.18 2.94
C SER A 24 5.45 -10.24 3.14
N LYS A 25 4.96 -9.61 4.20
CA LYS A 25 3.56 -9.28 4.30
C LYS A 25 3.37 -8.24 3.22
N THR A 26 2.94 -8.67 2.03
CA THR A 26 2.35 -7.75 1.07
C THR A 26 1.22 -7.08 1.82
N VAL A 27 1.47 -5.85 2.27
CA VAL A 27 0.43 -4.96 2.76
C VAL A 27 -0.33 -4.54 1.50
N SER A 28 -1.13 -5.47 0.97
CA SER A 28 -2.36 -5.09 0.30
C SER A 28 -3.24 -4.58 1.43
N GLU A 29 -3.11 -3.30 1.74
CA GLU A 29 -3.98 -2.59 2.67
C GLU A 29 -5.37 -2.51 2.02
N SER A 30 -6.09 -3.62 2.01
CA SER A 30 -7.54 -3.54 1.96
C SER A 30 -7.92 -2.95 3.32
N ILE A 31 -8.18 -1.64 3.37
CA ILE A 31 -8.61 -0.94 4.58
C ILE A 31 -9.76 -1.74 5.18
N PRO A 32 -9.56 -2.47 6.31
CA PRO A 32 -10.62 -3.23 6.91
C PRO A 32 -11.43 -2.24 7.75
N GLY A 33 -12.61 -1.83 7.28
CA GLY A 33 -13.66 -1.34 8.17
C GLY A 33 -14.33 0.01 7.89
N ASP A 34 -13.90 0.80 6.91
CA ASP A 34 -14.56 2.07 6.59
C ASP A 34 -15.19 1.96 5.20
N GLY A 35 -16.51 1.92 5.12
CA GLY A 35 -17.24 1.70 3.87
C GLY A 35 -17.11 2.87 2.88
N TYR A 36 -16.04 2.91 2.10
CA TYR A 36 -15.89 3.83 0.97
C TYR A 36 -15.55 3.08 -0.31
N VAL A 37 -16.01 3.62 -1.43
CA VAL A 37 -15.74 3.11 -2.78
C VAL A 37 -14.75 4.05 -3.44
N ILE A 38 -13.74 3.47 -4.10
CA ILE A 38 -12.74 4.20 -4.86
C ILE A 38 -13.13 4.13 -6.33
N ASP A 39 -13.31 5.29 -6.97
CA ASP A 39 -13.53 5.41 -8.41
C ASP A 39 -12.44 6.27 -9.06
N THR A 40 -12.05 5.90 -10.28
CA THR A 40 -11.13 6.70 -11.10
C THR A 40 -11.90 7.78 -11.84
N LEU A 41 -11.61 9.05 -11.57
CA LEU A 41 -12.30 10.18 -12.20
C LEU A 41 -11.58 10.71 -13.45
N ALA A 42 -10.24 10.65 -13.49
CA ALA A 42 -9.46 11.11 -14.63
C ALA A 42 -8.21 10.24 -14.80
N GLU A 43 -7.81 10.03 -16.05
CA GLU A 43 -6.65 9.22 -16.42
C GLU A 43 -5.69 10.05 -17.28
N ASN A 44 -4.51 9.50 -17.56
CA ASN A 44 -3.52 10.11 -18.46
C ASN A 44 -3.04 11.52 -18.05
N LEU A 45 -3.09 11.83 -16.75
CA LEU A 45 -2.52 13.07 -16.20
C LEU A 45 -1.00 12.99 -16.12
N ARG A 46 -0.32 14.08 -16.46
CA ARG A 46 1.14 14.18 -16.43
C ARG A 46 1.62 14.78 -15.11
N VAL A 47 1.89 13.94 -14.12
CA VAL A 47 2.39 14.33 -12.80
C VAL A 47 1.49 15.42 -12.18
N PRO A 48 0.24 15.07 -11.82
CA PRO A 48 -0.69 16.02 -11.23
C PRO A 48 -0.15 16.50 -9.87
N TRP A 49 -0.21 17.81 -9.64
CA TRP A 49 0.34 18.44 -8.45
C TRP A 49 -0.74 18.84 -7.44
N GLN A 50 -1.81 19.47 -7.93
CA GLN A 50 -2.90 19.95 -7.10
C GLN A 50 -4.24 19.75 -7.79
N ILE A 51 -5.28 19.58 -6.97
CA ILE A 51 -6.68 19.62 -7.37
C ILE A 51 -7.40 20.79 -6.68
N ALA A 52 -8.31 21.46 -7.37
CA ALA A 52 -9.22 22.44 -6.80
C ALA A 52 -10.67 22.12 -7.19
N PHE A 53 -11.58 22.21 -6.21
CA PHE A 53 -13.02 22.00 -6.41
C PHE A 53 -13.71 23.36 -6.49
N LEU A 54 -14.41 23.61 -7.60
CA LEU A 54 -15.19 24.82 -7.79
C LEU A 54 -16.62 24.66 -7.23
N PRO A 55 -17.33 25.77 -6.94
CA PRO A 55 -18.71 25.73 -6.47
C PRO A 55 -19.68 25.02 -7.41
N ASP A 56 -19.38 25.01 -8.71
CA ASP A 56 -20.18 24.32 -9.75
C ASP A 56 -19.86 22.82 -9.86
N ARG A 57 -19.07 22.26 -8.93
CA ARG A 57 -18.57 20.87 -8.91
C ARG A 57 -17.55 20.54 -10.00
N THR A 58 -17.06 21.53 -10.76
CA THR A 58 -15.91 21.34 -11.65
C THR A 58 -14.65 21.09 -10.83
N MET A 59 -13.80 20.17 -11.31
CA MET A 59 -12.47 19.95 -10.75
C MET A 59 -11.40 20.50 -11.70
N LEU A 60 -10.43 21.21 -11.15
CA LEU A 60 -9.24 21.67 -11.85
C LEU A 60 -8.03 20.87 -11.38
N PHE A 61 -7.21 20.39 -12.31
CA PHE A 61 -5.94 19.74 -12.01
C PHE A 61 -4.78 20.56 -12.57
N THR A 62 -3.77 20.84 -11.76
CA THR A 62 -2.51 21.41 -12.25
C THR A 62 -1.50 20.28 -12.47
N GLU A 63 -0.80 20.31 -13.60
CA GLU A 63 0.23 19.33 -13.97
C GLU A 63 1.62 19.95 -13.84
N ARG A 64 2.64 19.11 -13.56
CA ARG A 64 4.03 19.57 -13.34
C ARG A 64 4.59 20.40 -14.49
N ASP A 65 4.17 20.08 -15.71
CA ASP A 65 4.61 20.71 -16.96
C ASP A 65 3.88 22.03 -17.27
N GLY A 66 3.04 22.51 -16.34
CA GLY A 66 2.36 23.80 -16.42
C GLY A 66 0.99 23.75 -17.09
N ARG A 67 0.42 22.55 -17.33
CA ARG A 67 -0.94 22.41 -17.86
C ARG A 67 -2.00 22.50 -16.77
N LEU A 68 -3.15 23.05 -17.15
CA LEU A 68 -4.37 23.04 -16.34
C LEU A 68 -5.41 22.16 -17.04
N ARG A 69 -5.90 21.14 -16.36
CA ARG A 69 -6.91 20.19 -16.86
C ARG A 69 -8.23 20.45 -16.15
N ILE A 70 -9.33 20.22 -16.85
CA ILE A 70 -10.69 20.41 -16.32
C ILE A 70 -11.39 19.06 -16.33
N TYR A 71 -12.04 18.70 -15.24
CA TYR A 71 -13.06 17.65 -15.22
C TYR A 71 -14.42 18.24 -14.88
N ARG A 72 -15.40 17.95 -15.73
CA ARG A 72 -16.79 18.40 -15.59
C ARG A 72 -17.73 17.33 -16.14
N ASN A 73 -18.71 16.93 -15.34
CA ASN A 73 -19.78 16.01 -15.74
C ASN A 73 -19.27 14.68 -16.36
N GLY A 74 -18.24 14.06 -15.79
CA GLY A 74 -17.69 12.81 -16.32
C GLY A 74 -16.60 12.98 -17.38
N ILE A 75 -16.41 14.20 -17.90
CA ILE A 75 -15.49 14.46 -19.01
C ILE A 75 -14.26 15.19 -18.48
N HIS A 76 -13.06 14.70 -18.78
CA HIS A 76 -11.80 15.43 -18.61
C HIS A 76 -11.19 15.78 -19.96
N SER A 77 -10.68 17.01 -20.08
CA SER A 77 -9.84 17.41 -21.21
C SER A 77 -8.46 16.81 -21.06
#